data_AF-A0A1N6M364-F1
#
_entry.id   AF-A0A1N6M364-F1
#
_cell.length_a   1.000
_cell.length_b   1.000
_cell.length_c   1.000
_cell.angle_alpha   90.00
_cell.angle_beta   90.00
_cell.angle_gamma   90.00
#
_symmetry.space_group_name_H-M   'P 1'
#
loop_
_entity.id
_entity.type
_entity.pdbx_description
1 polymer ?
#
loop_
_entity_poly.entity_id
_entity_poly.type
_entity_poly.pdbx_seq_one_letter_code
_entity_poly.pdbx_strand_id
1 'polypeptide(L)'
;MENTEKLKNSKEVIAYIAECFPKCFTLEGEAQPLKIGIFQDLVERLEGDPKVSKTQLRAALRQYTSSWRYLHGVKPGAERVDLDGNPCGTLEQEHVEHAQNTLAESKAKVQARRKEKQKQEKEKEKEKNSAQPKTRKPNPKAQTAKRAQEKTVQARALNADELSVGRQVKVNMGKGNMAATIVEINKEDVRVQLGNGLQMVIKAEHLSA
;
A
#
# COMPACT_ATOMS: atom_id res chain seq x y z
N MET A 1 -5.32 5.58 -40.13
CA MET A 1 -5.67 4.45 -39.24
C MET A 1 -5.67 5.00 -37.83
N GLU A 2 -6.83 5.45 -37.34
CA GLU A 2 -6.94 6.02 -36.00
C GLU A 2 -7.31 4.90 -35.04
N ASN A 3 -6.43 4.64 -34.07
CA ASN A 3 -6.62 3.63 -33.04
C ASN A 3 -7.85 3.99 -32.20
N THR A 4 -8.99 3.39 -32.51
CA THR A 4 -10.18 3.42 -31.65
C THR A 4 -9.99 2.45 -30.49
N GLU A 5 -9.00 2.69 -29.64
CA GLU A 5 -8.93 2.01 -28.36
C GLU A 5 -10.04 2.57 -27.48
N LYS A 6 -11.21 1.92 -27.58
CA LYS A 6 -12.34 2.16 -26.69
C LYS A 6 -11.81 2.10 -25.26
N LEU A 7 -12.09 3.12 -24.46
CA LEU A 7 -11.68 3.16 -23.08
C LEU A 7 -12.28 1.93 -22.38
N LYS A 8 -11.43 1.01 -21.92
CA LYS A 8 -11.88 -0.28 -21.37
C LYS A 8 -12.30 -0.13 -19.92
N ASN A 9 -11.72 0.84 -19.23
CA ASN A 9 -11.88 1.01 -17.79
C ASN A 9 -12.82 2.18 -17.48
N SER A 10 -13.82 1.96 -16.63
CA SER A 10 -14.74 3.02 -16.18
C SER A 10 -14.01 4.24 -15.60
N LYS A 11 -12.82 4.04 -15.01
CA LYS A 11 -11.98 5.13 -14.49
C LYS A 11 -11.36 5.99 -15.60
N GLU A 12 -10.96 5.39 -16.70
CA GLU A 12 -10.41 6.11 -17.86
C GLU A 12 -11.52 6.91 -18.53
N VAL A 13 -12.73 6.35 -18.60
CA VAL A 13 -13.91 7.07 -19.09
C VAL A 13 -14.20 8.29 -18.21
N ILE A 14 -14.11 8.17 -16.87
CA ILE A 14 -14.25 9.32 -15.97
C ILE A 14 -13.15 10.36 -16.21
N ALA A 15 -11.91 9.93 -16.41
CA ALA A 15 -10.79 10.83 -16.69
C ALA A 15 -11.00 11.62 -17.99
N TYR A 16 -11.41 10.94 -19.06
CA TYR A 16 -11.71 11.56 -20.34
C TYR A 16 -12.87 12.57 -20.23
N ILE A 17 -13.96 12.21 -19.52
CA ILE A 17 -15.08 13.13 -19.31
C ILE A 17 -14.65 14.35 -18.49
N ALA A 18 -13.75 14.17 -17.51
CA ALA A 18 -13.22 15.28 -16.74
C ALA A 18 -12.28 16.19 -17.54
N GLU A 19 -11.55 15.66 -18.51
CA GLU A 19 -10.77 16.45 -19.47
C GLU A 19 -11.70 17.25 -20.41
N CYS A 20 -12.79 16.64 -20.88
CA CYS A 20 -13.77 17.31 -21.73
C CYS A 20 -14.62 18.35 -20.98
N PHE A 21 -14.96 18.07 -19.72
CA PHE A 21 -15.87 18.86 -18.89
C PHE A 21 -15.27 19.16 -17.50
N PRO A 22 -14.21 19.98 -17.42
CA PRO A 22 -13.46 20.20 -16.18
C PRO A 22 -14.26 20.95 -15.11
N LYS A 23 -15.33 21.66 -15.51
CA LYS A 23 -16.19 22.41 -14.59
C LYS A 23 -17.18 21.52 -13.84
N CYS A 24 -17.60 20.42 -14.48
CA CYS A 24 -18.60 19.51 -13.93
C CYS A 24 -17.96 18.27 -13.28
N PHE A 25 -16.87 17.77 -13.87
CA PHE A 25 -16.20 16.57 -13.44
C PHE A 25 -14.79 16.88 -12.96
N THR A 26 -14.48 16.47 -11.73
CA THR A 26 -13.19 16.75 -11.08
C THR A 26 -12.46 15.44 -10.79
N LEU A 27 -11.24 15.32 -11.30
CA LEU A 27 -10.37 14.16 -11.04
C LEU A 27 -9.70 14.21 -9.67
N GLU A 28 -9.44 15.42 -9.17
CA GLU A 28 -8.81 15.67 -7.88
C GLU A 28 -9.57 16.82 -7.21
N GLY A 29 -10.11 16.58 -6.01
CA GLY A 29 -10.91 17.57 -5.28
C GLY A 29 -12.27 17.06 -4.80
N GLU A 30 -13.10 17.97 -4.30
CA GLU A 30 -14.50 17.70 -3.96
C GLU A 30 -15.33 17.66 -5.25
N ALA A 31 -16.07 16.56 -5.46
CA ALA A 31 -16.95 16.44 -6.62
C ALA A 31 -18.28 17.12 -6.32
N GLN A 32 -18.71 18.04 -7.20
CA GLN A 32 -19.98 18.75 -7.05
C GLN A 32 -21.18 17.85 -7.40
N PRO A 33 -22.37 18.09 -6.81
CA PRO A 33 -23.57 17.32 -7.12
C PRO A 33 -24.00 17.57 -8.57
N LEU A 34 -24.25 16.50 -9.32
CA LEU A 34 -24.58 16.59 -10.75
C LEU A 34 -26.08 16.85 -10.98
N LYS A 35 -26.38 17.49 -12.10
CA LYS A 35 -27.73 17.61 -12.67
C LYS A 35 -28.39 16.22 -12.83
N ILE A 36 -29.69 16.13 -12.52
CA ILE A 36 -30.46 14.91 -12.78
C ILE A 36 -30.54 14.71 -14.30
N GLY A 37 -30.21 13.50 -14.77
CA GLY A 37 -30.27 13.21 -16.21
C GLY A 37 -29.05 13.70 -17.00
N ILE A 38 -27.95 14.10 -16.35
CA ILE A 38 -26.72 14.56 -17.03
C ILE A 38 -26.13 13.54 -18.02
N PHE A 39 -26.53 12.27 -17.92
CA PHE A 39 -26.18 11.24 -18.90
C PHE A 39 -26.69 11.57 -20.30
N GLN A 40 -27.90 12.13 -20.44
CA GLN A 40 -28.47 12.46 -21.74
C GLN A 40 -27.66 13.59 -22.39
N ASP A 41 -27.41 14.66 -21.63
CA ASP A 41 -26.58 15.80 -22.05
C ASP A 41 -25.17 15.32 -22.49
N LEU A 42 -24.58 14.36 -21.76
CA LEU A 42 -23.28 13.77 -22.13
C LEU A 42 -23.35 12.97 -23.42
N VAL A 43 -24.42 12.20 -23.64
CA VAL A 43 -24.58 11.42 -24.87
C VAL A 43 -24.71 12.36 -26.07
N GLU A 44 -25.51 13.42 -25.96
CA GLU A 44 -25.68 14.40 -27.04
C GLU A 44 -24.36 15.12 -27.37
N ARG A 45 -23.57 15.47 -26.34
CA ARG A 45 -22.30 16.17 -26.54
C ARG A 45 -21.17 15.26 -27.04
N LEU A 46 -21.20 13.97 -26.69
CA LEU A 46 -20.19 12.97 -27.05
C LEU A 46 -20.65 12.01 -28.17
N GLU A 47 -21.76 12.30 -28.85
CA GLU A 47 -22.36 11.41 -29.86
C GLU A 47 -21.43 11.15 -31.07
N GLY A 48 -20.43 12.01 -31.28
CA GLY A 48 -19.39 11.86 -32.30
C GLY A 48 -18.10 11.17 -31.86
N ASP A 49 -17.92 10.86 -30.56
CA ASP A 49 -16.66 10.32 -30.05
C ASP A 49 -16.65 8.78 -29.99
N PRO A 50 -15.85 8.09 -30.82
CA PRO A 50 -15.79 6.62 -30.82
C PRO A 50 -15.08 6.03 -29.57
N LYS A 51 -14.53 6.90 -28.71
CA LYS A 51 -13.75 6.51 -27.52
C LYS A 51 -14.62 6.01 -26.36
N VAL A 52 -15.88 6.45 -26.27
CA VAL A 52 -16.79 6.15 -25.15
C VAL A 52 -18.11 5.57 -25.65
N SER A 53 -18.47 4.38 -25.17
CA SER A 53 -19.79 3.81 -25.46
C SER A 53 -20.85 4.22 -24.42
N LYS A 54 -22.12 4.32 -24.83
CA LYS A 54 -23.26 4.67 -23.94
C LYS A 54 -23.34 3.78 -22.68
N THR A 55 -23.04 2.49 -22.84
CA THR A 55 -23.01 1.52 -21.72
C THR A 55 -21.88 1.81 -20.74
N GLN A 56 -20.67 2.08 -21.26
CA GLN A 56 -19.51 2.43 -20.43
C GLN A 56 -19.71 3.77 -19.73
N LEU A 57 -20.29 4.76 -20.41
CA LEU A 57 -20.63 6.06 -19.85
C LEU A 57 -21.57 5.91 -18.64
N ARG A 58 -22.61 5.08 -18.75
CA ARG A 58 -23.52 4.80 -17.64
C ARG A 58 -22.81 4.09 -16.47
N ALA A 59 -21.95 3.12 -16.77
CA ALA A 59 -21.16 2.42 -15.74
C ALA A 59 -20.18 3.38 -15.02
N ALA A 60 -19.52 4.25 -15.78
CA ALA A 60 -18.60 5.27 -15.30
C ALA A 60 -19.32 6.28 -14.40
N LEU A 61 -20.46 6.82 -14.83
CA LEU A 61 -21.26 7.74 -14.02
C LEU A 61 -21.70 7.10 -12.71
N ARG A 62 -22.20 5.85 -12.75
CA ARG A 62 -22.59 5.13 -11.54
C ARG A 62 -21.42 4.96 -10.58
N GLN A 63 -20.22 4.67 -11.09
CA GLN A 63 -19.02 4.56 -10.27
C GLN A 63 -18.58 5.92 -9.69
N TYR A 64 -18.70 7.00 -10.47
CA TYR A 64 -18.40 8.34 -10.02
C TYR A 64 -19.33 8.78 -8.88
N THR A 65 -20.64 8.61 -9.05
CA THR A 65 -21.64 9.00 -8.04
C THR A 65 -21.65 8.12 -6.79
N SER A 66 -21.18 6.87 -6.90
CA SER A 66 -21.02 5.98 -5.73
C SER A 66 -19.69 6.17 -4.99
N SER A 67 -18.80 7.03 -5.50
CA SER A 67 -17.52 7.32 -4.88
C SER A 67 -17.70 8.11 -3.59
N TRP A 68 -16.90 7.82 -2.56
CA TRP A 68 -16.92 8.59 -1.31
C TRP A 68 -16.69 10.09 -1.55
N ARG A 69 -15.89 10.44 -2.55
CA ARG A 69 -15.65 11.82 -2.96
C ARG A 69 -16.93 12.54 -3.36
N TYR A 70 -17.76 11.87 -4.16
CA TYR A 70 -19.05 12.42 -4.60
C TYR A 70 -20.02 12.54 -3.45
N LEU A 71 -20.17 11.46 -2.66
CA LEU A 71 -21.04 11.47 -1.48
C LEU A 71 -20.66 12.56 -0.46
N HIS A 72 -19.37 12.92 -0.37
CA HIS A 72 -18.89 14.02 0.46
C HIS A 72 -19.22 15.42 -0.09
N GLY A 73 -19.33 15.57 -1.41
CA GLY A 73 -19.72 16.85 -2.05
C GLY A 73 -21.22 17.11 -2.05
N VAL A 74 -22.04 16.08 -1.80
CA VAL A 74 -23.49 16.21 -1.59
C VAL A 74 -23.74 16.79 -0.19
N LYS A 75 -23.70 18.11 -0.09
CA LYS A 75 -23.92 18.89 1.14
C LYS A 75 -25.28 19.60 1.08
N PRO A 76 -25.95 19.81 2.23
CA PRO A 76 -27.19 20.59 2.25
C PRO A 76 -26.95 22.00 1.72
N GLY A 77 -27.78 22.45 0.79
CA GLY A 77 -27.67 23.77 0.16
C GLY A 77 -26.69 23.85 -1.02
N ALA A 78 -26.07 22.74 -1.44
CA ALA A 78 -25.29 22.72 -2.67
C ALA A 78 -26.20 22.75 -3.91
N GLU A 79 -25.83 23.55 -4.90
CA GLU A 79 -26.53 23.61 -6.19
C GLU A 79 -26.01 22.51 -7.12
N ARG A 80 -26.92 21.89 -7.87
CA ARG A 80 -26.52 20.88 -8.86
C ARG A 80 -25.85 21.57 -10.03
N VAL A 81 -24.78 21.00 -10.56
CA VAL A 81 -24.06 21.55 -11.72
C VAL A 81 -24.42 20.81 -13.00
N ASP A 82 -24.58 21.56 -14.10
CA ASP A 82 -24.64 21.03 -15.46
C ASP A 82 -23.24 20.82 -16.05
N LEU A 83 -23.16 20.38 -17.31
CA LEU A 83 -21.91 20.12 -18.01
C LEU A 83 -21.04 21.37 -18.22
N ASP A 84 -21.67 22.54 -18.31
CA ASP A 84 -21.02 23.82 -18.53
C ASP A 84 -20.64 24.52 -17.21
N GLY A 85 -21.02 23.93 -16.07
CA GLY A 85 -20.77 24.42 -14.72
C GLY A 85 -21.82 25.40 -14.21
N ASN A 86 -22.97 25.53 -14.87
CA ASN A 86 -24.06 26.36 -14.40
C ASN A 86 -24.90 25.61 -13.36
N PRO A 87 -25.47 26.34 -12.38
CA PRO A 87 -26.38 25.75 -11.42
C PRO A 87 -27.70 25.36 -12.07
N CYS A 88 -28.02 24.07 -12.02
CA CYS A 88 -29.21 23.46 -12.62
C CYS A 88 -30.01 22.72 -11.55
N GLY A 89 -30.74 23.49 -10.75
CA GLY A 89 -31.71 23.01 -9.76
C GLY A 89 -31.14 22.86 -8.34
N THR A 90 -32.03 22.97 -7.36
CA THR A 90 -31.70 22.86 -5.94
C THR A 90 -31.58 21.39 -5.54
N LEU A 91 -30.58 21.09 -4.71
CA LEU A 91 -30.45 19.78 -4.08
C LEU A 91 -31.46 19.66 -2.93
N GLU A 92 -32.41 18.74 -3.10
CA GLU A 92 -33.42 18.44 -2.08
C GLU A 92 -32.81 17.73 -0.87
N GLN A 93 -33.37 17.98 0.31
CA GLN A 93 -32.85 17.45 1.58
C GLN A 93 -32.84 15.92 1.61
N GLU A 94 -33.83 15.27 1.00
CA GLU A 94 -33.91 13.80 0.91
C GLU A 94 -32.68 13.19 0.22
N HIS A 95 -32.17 13.85 -0.83
CA HIS A 95 -30.97 13.38 -1.53
C HIS A 95 -29.70 13.51 -0.68
N VAL A 96 -29.64 14.52 0.19
CA VAL A 96 -28.55 14.72 1.13
C VAL A 96 -28.55 13.63 2.18
N GLU A 97 -29.70 13.34 2.77
CA GLU A 97 -29.86 12.28 3.78
C GLU A 97 -29.49 10.91 3.20
N HIS A 98 -29.98 10.59 2.00
CA HIS A 98 -29.64 9.35 1.33
C HIS A 98 -28.12 9.24 1.06
N ALA A 99 -27.47 10.33 0.64
CA ALA A 99 -26.03 10.34 0.41
C ALA A 99 -25.23 10.12 1.71
N GLN A 100 -25.64 10.76 2.81
CA GLN A 100 -25.02 10.58 4.12
C GLN A 100 -25.18 9.14 4.63
N ASN A 101 -26.37 8.55 4.50
CA ASN A 101 -26.62 7.15 4.86
C ASN A 101 -25.75 6.20 4.02
N THR A 102 -25.72 6.39 2.71
CA THR A 102 -24.89 5.59 1.79
C THR A 102 -23.40 5.66 2.16
N LEU A 103 -22.93 6.84 2.56
CA LEU A 103 -21.55 7.06 2.98
C LEU A 103 -21.25 6.34 4.29
N ALA A 104 -22.16 6.38 5.27
CA ALA A 104 -22.03 5.68 6.54
C ALA A 104 -22.01 4.15 6.33
N GLU A 105 -22.94 3.61 5.55
CA GLU A 105 -23.01 2.18 5.21
C GLU A 105 -21.77 1.71 4.46
N SER A 106 -21.30 2.48 3.48
CA SER A 106 -20.12 2.15 2.69
C SER A 106 -18.85 2.14 3.55
N LYS A 107 -18.69 3.12 4.46
CA LYS A 107 -17.60 3.14 5.43
C LYS A 107 -17.67 1.94 6.37
N ALA A 108 -18.84 1.61 6.91
CA ALA A 108 -19.02 0.45 7.80
C ALA A 108 -18.67 -0.87 7.10
N LYS A 109 -19.14 -1.06 5.85
CA LYS A 109 -18.86 -2.25 5.04
C LYS A 109 -17.37 -2.41 4.74
N VAL A 110 -16.67 -1.32 4.41
CA VAL A 110 -15.22 -1.35 4.17
C VAL A 110 -14.45 -1.65 5.46
N GLN A 111 -14.86 -1.08 6.59
CA GLN A 111 -14.24 -1.38 7.89
C GLN A 111 -14.45 -2.84 8.31
N ALA A 112 -15.65 -3.39 8.16
CA ALA A 112 -15.93 -4.80 8.43
C ALA A 112 -15.04 -5.72 7.59
N ARG A 113 -15.00 -5.49 6.27
CA ARG A 113 -14.17 -6.26 5.34
C ARG A 113 -12.67 -6.15 5.65
N ARG A 114 -12.20 -4.99 6.11
CA ARG A 114 -10.80 -4.80 6.53
C ARG A 114 -10.48 -5.59 7.80
N LYS A 115 -11.38 -5.59 8.79
CA LYS A 115 -11.24 -6.38 10.03
C LYS A 115 -11.23 -7.89 9.74
N GLU A 116 -12.09 -8.36 8.85
CA GLU A 116 -12.12 -9.77 8.43
C GLU A 116 -10.83 -10.17 7.72
N LYS A 117 -10.33 -9.37 6.77
CA LYS A 117 -9.05 -9.63 6.11
C LYS A 117 -7.88 -9.69 7.09
N GLN A 118 -7.82 -8.77 8.05
CA GLN A 118 -6.77 -8.77 9.08
C GLN A 118 -6.85 -10.00 10.00
N LYS A 119 -8.06 -10.47 10.34
CA LYS A 119 -8.23 -11.71 11.10
C LYS A 119 -7.75 -12.92 10.30
N GLN A 120 -8.15 -13.03 9.03
CA GLN A 120 -7.72 -14.11 8.14
C GLN A 120 -6.21 -14.11 7.90
N GLU A 121 -5.57 -12.94 7.75
CA GLU A 121 -4.11 -12.82 7.62
C GLU A 121 -3.41 -13.29 8.90
N LYS A 122 -3.89 -12.88 10.08
CA LYS A 122 -3.34 -13.32 11.37
C LYS A 122 -3.53 -14.82 11.64
N GLU A 123 -4.65 -15.39 11.23
CA GLU A 123 -4.89 -16.84 11.33
C GLU A 123 -3.96 -17.63 10.41
N LYS A 124 -3.81 -17.20 9.14
CA LYS A 124 -2.85 -17.80 8.19
C LYS A 124 -1.39 -17.68 8.66
N GLU A 125 -1.03 -16.59 9.33
CA GLU A 125 0.32 -16.39 9.87
C GLU A 125 0.59 -17.28 11.10
N LYS A 126 -0.41 -17.47 11.98
CA LYS A 126 -0.33 -18.40 13.12
C LYS A 126 -0.23 -19.86 12.67
N GLU A 127 -1.01 -20.27 11.67
CA GLU A 127 -1.00 -21.63 11.13
C GLU A 127 0.37 -21.99 10.51
N LYS A 128 0.97 -21.05 9.76
CA LYS A 128 2.33 -21.20 9.21
C LYS A 128 3.42 -21.29 10.29
N ASN A 129 3.29 -20.55 11.40
CA ASN A 129 4.24 -20.58 12.50
C ASN A 129 4.09 -21.81 13.42
N SER A 130 2.92 -22.47 13.42
CA SER A 130 2.70 -23.73 14.14
C SER A 130 3.16 -24.99 13.39
N ALA A 131 3.35 -24.91 12.06
CA ALA A 131 3.77 -26.05 11.24
C ALA A 131 5.29 -26.28 11.20
N GLN A 132 6.10 -25.43 11.86
CA GLN A 132 7.55 -25.63 11.98
C GLN A 132 7.87 -26.27 13.34
N PRO A 133 8.32 -27.54 13.40
CA PRO A 133 8.56 -28.21 14.67
C PRO A 133 9.74 -27.55 15.38
N LYS A 134 9.46 -26.93 16.53
CA LYS A 134 10.49 -26.44 17.46
C LYS A 134 11.24 -27.66 17.99
N THR A 135 12.40 -27.96 17.42
CA THR A 135 13.39 -28.84 18.05
C THR A 135 13.81 -28.23 19.37
N ARG A 136 13.18 -28.69 20.45
CA ARG A 136 13.55 -28.41 21.84
C ARG A 136 14.95 -28.96 22.07
N LYS A 137 15.97 -28.11 21.98
CA LYS A 137 17.29 -28.44 22.54
C LYS A 137 17.22 -28.32 24.07
N PRO A 138 17.69 -29.31 24.86
CA PRO A 138 17.59 -29.27 26.31
C PRO A 138 18.49 -28.19 26.91
N ASN A 139 17.94 -27.47 27.88
CA ASN A 139 18.61 -26.47 28.69
C ASN A 139 19.53 -27.15 29.73
N PRO A 140 20.83 -26.83 29.83
CA PRO A 140 21.60 -27.10 31.04
C PRO A 140 21.47 -25.92 32.01
N LYS A 141 21.22 -26.26 33.27
CA LYS A 141 20.87 -25.38 34.39
C LYS A 141 22.00 -24.43 34.83
N ALA A 142 21.58 -23.23 35.23
CA ALA A 142 21.88 -22.48 36.45
C ALA A 142 23.34 -22.30 36.94
N GLN A 143 23.71 -21.02 37.10
CA GLN A 143 24.52 -20.36 38.16
C GLN A 143 25.07 -19.06 37.52
N THR A 144 25.12 -17.85 38.09
CA THR A 144 25.03 -17.35 39.47
C THR A 144 24.82 -15.83 39.39
N ALA A 145 24.59 -15.22 40.55
CA ALA A 145 24.02 -13.91 40.77
C ALA A 145 24.96 -12.68 40.59
N LYS A 146 24.31 -11.54 40.31
CA LYS A 146 24.54 -10.17 40.86
C LYS A 146 25.76 -9.33 40.43
N ARG A 147 25.39 -8.14 39.91
CA ARG A 147 25.79 -6.77 40.36
C ARG A 147 26.70 -5.94 39.43
N ALA A 148 26.02 -4.95 38.82
CA ALA A 148 26.41 -3.54 38.65
C ALA A 148 27.45 -3.11 37.58
N GLN A 149 27.11 -1.93 37.06
CA GLN A 149 27.94 -0.88 36.44
C GLN A 149 28.06 -0.87 34.91
N GLU A 150 27.27 0.05 34.35
CA GLU A 150 27.59 0.86 33.19
C GLU A 150 29.09 1.21 33.14
N LYS A 151 29.73 0.86 32.02
CA LYS A 151 30.87 1.59 31.45
C LYS A 151 30.92 1.34 29.95
N THR A 152 30.62 2.39 29.21
CA THR A 152 31.04 2.66 27.83
C THR A 152 32.53 2.37 27.64
N VAL A 153 32.92 1.33 26.89
CA VAL A 153 34.23 1.25 26.24
C VAL A 153 34.17 0.40 24.96
N GLN A 154 34.09 1.10 23.83
CA GLN A 154 34.82 0.89 22.56
C GLN A 154 34.87 -0.52 21.94
N ALA A 155 34.32 -0.60 20.72
CA ALA A 155 34.57 -1.64 19.75
C ALA A 155 36.09 -1.90 19.60
N ARG A 156 36.54 -3.08 20.05
CA ARG A 156 37.87 -3.59 19.69
C ARG A 156 37.75 -4.32 18.36
N ALA A 157 38.52 -3.88 17.38
CA ALA A 157 38.81 -4.67 16.20
C ALA A 157 39.50 -5.98 16.64
N LEU A 158 39.03 -7.10 16.13
CA LEU A 158 39.68 -8.39 16.36
C LEU A 158 40.97 -8.44 15.55
N ASN A 159 42.07 -8.78 16.22
CA ASN A 159 43.34 -9.05 15.58
C ASN A 159 43.28 -10.40 14.83
N ALA A 160 44.10 -10.51 13.79
CA ALA A 160 44.13 -11.61 12.82
C ALA A 160 44.36 -13.03 13.40
N ASP A 161 44.66 -13.16 14.69
CA ASP A 161 44.95 -14.44 15.36
C ASP A 161 43.69 -15.18 15.90
N GLU A 162 42.49 -14.58 15.86
CA GLU A 162 41.23 -15.22 16.32
C GLU A 162 40.25 -15.61 15.19
N LEU A 163 40.61 -15.42 13.92
CA LEU A 163 39.79 -15.90 12.81
C LEU A 163 39.97 -17.41 12.63
N SER A 164 39.08 -18.20 13.24
CA SER A 164 38.97 -19.64 12.98
C SER A 164 37.78 -19.94 12.06
N VAL A 165 37.99 -20.80 11.06
CA VAL A 165 36.92 -21.33 10.20
C VAL A 165 35.81 -21.93 11.08
N GLY A 166 34.55 -21.55 10.84
CA GLY A 166 33.38 -21.96 11.63
C GLY A 166 32.99 -21.02 12.77
N ARG A 167 33.75 -19.95 13.02
CA ARG A 167 33.40 -18.93 14.03
C ARG A 167 32.29 -18.01 13.50
N GLN A 168 31.34 -17.67 14.38
CA GLN A 168 30.32 -16.67 14.10
C GLN A 168 30.91 -15.27 14.33
N VAL A 169 30.95 -14.45 13.30
CA VAL A 169 31.45 -13.08 13.27
C VAL A 169 30.37 -12.12 12.80
N LYS A 170 30.48 -10.86 13.17
CA LYS A 170 29.60 -9.80 12.69
C LYS A 170 30.24 -9.09 11.51
N VAL A 171 29.61 -9.20 10.34
CA VAL A 171 30.00 -8.48 9.12
C VAL A 171 29.41 -7.09 9.17
N ASN A 172 30.25 -6.07 9.09
CA ASN A 172 29.81 -4.68 8.96
C ASN A 172 29.50 -4.38 7.49
N MET A 173 28.21 -4.26 7.14
CA MET A 173 27.77 -4.02 5.78
C MET A 173 26.90 -2.75 5.73
N GLY A 174 27.50 -1.64 5.27
CA GLY A 174 26.82 -0.35 5.19
C GLY A 174 26.50 0.25 6.56
N LYS A 175 25.20 0.30 6.92
CA LYS A 175 24.70 0.89 8.18
C LYS A 175 24.35 -0.15 9.26
N GLY A 176 24.67 -1.43 9.04
CA GLY A 176 24.29 -2.49 9.98
C GLY A 176 25.29 -3.64 10.03
N ASN A 177 25.33 -4.29 11.20
CA ASN A 177 26.16 -5.47 11.45
C ASN A 177 25.31 -6.73 11.32
N MET A 178 25.70 -7.66 10.45
CA MET A 178 25.00 -8.93 10.23
C MET A 178 25.83 -10.10 10.75
N ALA A 179 25.19 -11.06 11.42
CA ALA A 179 25.87 -12.27 11.87
C ALA A 179 26.15 -13.21 10.69
N ALA A 180 27.40 -13.61 10.53
CA ALA A 180 27.88 -14.54 9.53
C ALA A 180 28.81 -15.58 10.16
N THR A 181 29.02 -16.69 9.47
CA THR A 181 29.97 -17.73 9.85
C THR A 181 31.11 -17.73 8.85
N ILE A 182 32.36 -17.75 9.32
CA ILE A 182 33.53 -17.84 8.45
C ILE A 182 33.58 -19.24 7.84
N VAL A 183 33.57 -19.32 6.51
CA VAL A 183 33.67 -20.59 5.76
C VAL A 183 35.12 -20.84 5.32
N GLU A 184 35.84 -19.79 4.93
CA GLU A 184 37.20 -19.93 4.41
C GLU A 184 37.98 -18.63 4.64
N ILE A 185 39.27 -18.74 4.95
CA ILE A 185 40.14 -17.60 5.22
C ILE A 185 41.31 -17.66 4.24
N ASN A 186 41.40 -16.69 3.34
CA ASN A 186 42.59 -16.41 2.55
C ASN A 186 43.31 -15.19 3.14
N LYS A 187 44.60 -15.02 2.85
CA LYS A 187 45.47 -14.01 3.50
C LYS A 187 44.90 -12.59 3.52
N GLU A 188 44.11 -12.20 2.52
CA GLU A 188 43.46 -10.88 2.44
C GLU A 188 41.93 -10.94 2.34
N ASP A 189 41.38 -12.09 1.93
CA ASP A 189 39.96 -12.28 1.62
C ASP A 189 39.33 -13.38 2.49
N VAL A 190 38.26 -13.04 3.21
CA VAL A 190 37.52 -13.99 4.05
C VAL A 190 36.18 -14.29 3.41
N ARG A 191 35.91 -15.57 3.14
CA ARG A 191 34.60 -16.04 2.68
C ARG A 191 33.71 -16.30 3.88
N VAL A 192 32.64 -15.53 3.99
CA VAL A 192 31.65 -15.61 5.09
C VAL A 192 30.29 -16.03 4.55
N GLN A 193 29.62 -16.93 5.26
CA GLN A 193 28.24 -17.32 5.00
C GLN A 193 27.32 -16.62 6.01
N LEU A 194 26.46 -15.75 5.50
CA LEU A 194 25.45 -15.07 6.30
C LEU A 194 24.37 -16.07 6.76
N GLY A 195 23.64 -15.76 7.84
CA GLY A 195 22.57 -16.63 8.37
C GLY A 195 21.40 -16.89 7.40
N ASN A 196 21.34 -16.17 6.27
CA ASN A 196 20.40 -16.40 5.18
C ASN A 196 20.92 -17.39 4.11
N GLY A 197 22.12 -17.96 4.29
CA GLY A 197 22.76 -18.88 3.36
C GLY A 197 23.55 -18.23 2.23
N LEU A 198 23.58 -16.90 2.15
CA LEU A 198 24.36 -16.17 1.15
C LEU A 198 25.85 -16.17 1.53
N GLN A 199 26.72 -16.53 0.59
CA GLN A 199 28.17 -16.47 0.77
C GLN A 199 28.74 -15.22 0.11
N MET A 200 29.60 -14.50 0.84
CA MET A 200 30.27 -13.30 0.35
C MET A 200 31.75 -13.35 0.69
N VAL A 201 32.58 -12.83 -0.22
CA VAL A 201 34.01 -12.62 -0.01
C VAL A 201 34.20 -11.19 0.46
N ILE A 202 34.77 -11.02 1.66
CA ILE A 202 34.90 -9.73 2.32
C ILE A 202 36.29 -9.64 2.95
N LYS A 203 36.91 -8.47 2.88
CA LYS A 203 38.18 -8.19 3.55
C LYS A 203 38.03 -8.28 5.07
N ALA A 204 39.09 -8.72 5.74
CA ALA A 204 39.10 -8.87 7.20
C ALA A 204 38.72 -7.58 7.97
N GLU A 205 38.98 -6.40 7.38
CA GLU A 205 38.66 -5.08 7.95
C GLU A 205 37.16 -4.86 8.21
N HIS A 206 36.28 -5.58 7.52
CA HIS A 206 34.83 -5.46 7.67
C HIS A 206 34.23 -6.52 8.59
N LEU A 207 35.06 -7.33 9.26
CA LEU A 207 34.64 -8.33 10.24
C LEU A 207 34.84 -7.79 11.67
N SER A 208 33.87 -8.06 12.53
CA SER A 208 33.86 -7.64 13.94
C SER A 208 33.40 -8.79 14.85
N ALA A 209 33.82 -8.78 16.12
CA ALA A 209 33.38 -9.73 17.14
C ALA A 209 31.92 -9.51 17.57
#